data_AF-A0A3Q7J9B3-F1
#
_entry.id   AF-A0A3Q7J9B3-F1
#
_cell.length_a   1.000
_cell.length_b   1.000
_cell.length_c   1.000
_cell.angle_alpha   90.00
_cell.angle_beta   90.00
_cell.angle_gamma   90.00
#
_symmetry.space_group_name_H-M   'P 1'
#
loop_
_entity.id
_entity.type
_entity.pdbx_description
1 polymer ?
#
loop_
_entity_poly.entity_id
_entity_poly.type
_entity_poly.pdbx_seq_one_letter_code
_entity_poly.pdbx_strand_id
1 'polypeptide(L)'
;MGIAIASFFFGTPLYRIQNPGGSPLTRMCQVLVATFHKWNFSVPDDSTLLYETPDKSSTIEGSRKLLHTDELRCLDKAAVVSDTESKTGDYSNAWRLCTVTQVEELKILIRMFPIWATGIIFAAVYAQMTLFVEQGMVMDTSIGSFRIPPASLSLFDIISVILWVPVYDRILIPIARRLTGNERGFSNLQRIGIGHFLSVLGMSVAAIVEFKRLQLARDRSLVDEAVAVPLSIFWQIPQYFILGAGEIFTFIGNLEFFYDQSPTAMRSLCSALSLLTVAMGNYLISFILTVVTFITTQGGKPGWIPNNLNSGHLDYFFWLLAALSCWNFVIYLFCAKIYKFKKSS
;
A
#
# COMPACT_ATOMS: atom_id res chain seq x y z
N MET A 1 -28.02 3.57 -4.47
CA MET A 1 -27.76 2.32 -3.69
C MET A 1 -28.88 1.30 -3.82
N GLY A 2 -30.14 1.61 -3.46
CA GLY A 2 -31.25 0.62 -3.51
C GLY A 2 -31.50 -0.01 -4.88
N ILE A 3 -31.42 0.77 -5.97
CA ILE A 3 -31.57 0.27 -7.35
C ILE A 3 -30.44 -0.72 -7.73
N ALA A 4 -29.21 -0.47 -7.29
CA ALA A 4 -28.08 -1.36 -7.54
C ALA A 4 -28.25 -2.69 -6.80
N ILE A 5 -28.72 -2.64 -5.55
CA ILE A 5 -29.02 -3.83 -4.75
C ILE A 5 -30.15 -4.64 -5.39
N ALA A 6 -31.23 -3.99 -5.81
CA ALA A 6 -32.35 -4.65 -6.48
C ALA A 6 -31.92 -5.31 -7.82
N SER A 7 -31.11 -4.61 -8.62
CA SER A 7 -30.54 -5.15 -9.86
C SER A 7 -29.61 -6.35 -9.61
N PHE A 8 -28.79 -6.30 -8.55
CA PHE A 8 -27.94 -7.42 -8.14
C PHE A 8 -28.78 -8.66 -7.79
N PHE A 9 -29.85 -8.51 -7.00
CA PHE A 9 -30.72 -9.62 -6.64
C PHE A 9 -31.50 -10.17 -7.83
N PHE A 10 -31.94 -9.31 -8.76
CA PHE A 10 -32.61 -9.74 -9.98
C PHE A 10 -31.70 -10.58 -10.90
N GLY A 11 -30.39 -10.31 -10.89
CA GLY A 11 -29.37 -11.06 -11.63
C GLY A 11 -28.92 -12.38 -10.97
N THR A 12 -29.33 -12.67 -9.73
CA THR A 12 -28.93 -13.88 -8.99
C THR A 12 -29.05 -15.20 -9.78
N PRO A 13 -30.15 -15.49 -10.51
CA PRO A 13 -30.29 -16.76 -11.22
C PRO A 13 -29.36 -16.89 -12.45
N LEU A 14 -28.76 -15.79 -12.92
CA LEU A 14 -27.82 -15.79 -14.05
C LEU A 14 -26.37 -16.05 -13.62
N TYR A 15 -26.08 -15.99 -12.31
CA TYR A 15 -24.72 -16.21 -11.82
C TYR A 15 -24.36 -17.69 -11.79
N ARG A 16 -23.18 -17.99 -12.32
CA ARG A 16 -22.55 -19.31 -12.15
C ARG A 16 -21.97 -19.40 -10.75
N ILE A 17 -22.52 -20.28 -9.93
CA ILE A 17 -22.01 -20.54 -8.58
C ILE A 17 -20.72 -21.35 -8.68
N GLN A 18 -19.61 -20.76 -8.25
CA GLN A 18 -18.33 -21.46 -8.10
C GLN A 18 -18.30 -22.08 -6.69
N ASN A 19 -18.02 -23.38 -6.59
CA ASN A 19 -17.85 -24.02 -5.29
C ASN A 19 -16.65 -23.39 -4.54
N PRO A 20 -16.78 -23.11 -3.23
CA PRO A 20 -15.71 -22.47 -2.47
C PRO A 20 -14.50 -23.41 -2.35
N GLY A 21 -13.34 -22.99 -2.88
CA GLY A 21 -12.07 -23.73 -2.82
C GLY A 21 -11.36 -23.72 -1.45
N GLY A 22 -12.11 -23.49 -0.36
CA GLY A 22 -11.57 -23.29 1.00
C GLY A 22 -11.05 -21.87 1.27
N SER A 23 -10.63 -21.62 2.51
CA SER A 23 -10.11 -20.31 2.95
C SER A 23 -8.58 -20.24 2.83
N PRO A 24 -8.03 -19.27 2.07
CA PRO A 24 -6.58 -19.03 2.02
C PRO A 24 -5.97 -18.74 3.39
N LEU A 25 -6.72 -18.08 4.28
CA LEU A 25 -6.27 -17.79 5.66
C LEU A 25 -6.09 -19.07 6.47
N THR A 26 -7.03 -20.02 6.36
CA THR A 26 -6.93 -21.31 7.05
C THR A 26 -5.71 -22.10 6.60
N ARG A 27 -5.39 -22.09 5.29
CA ARG A 27 -4.18 -22.74 4.74
C ARG A 27 -2.89 -22.14 5.29
N MET A 28 -2.82 -20.82 5.44
CA MET A 28 -1.66 -20.17 6.06
C MET A 28 -1.50 -20.56 7.53
N CYS A 29 -2.60 -20.56 8.29
CA CYS A 29 -2.58 -20.99 9.68
C CYS A 29 -2.15 -22.46 9.81
N GLN A 30 -2.61 -23.33 8.90
CA GLN A 30 -2.20 -24.73 8.83
C GLN A 30 -0.68 -24.87 8.66
N VAL A 31 -0.08 -24.16 7.71
CA VAL A 31 1.38 -24.19 7.49
C VAL A 31 2.14 -23.71 8.72
N LEU A 32 1.70 -22.62 9.36
CA LEU A 32 2.33 -22.13 10.58
C LEU A 32 2.26 -23.15 11.71
N VAL A 33 1.06 -23.70 11.97
CA VAL A 33 0.84 -24.71 13.03
C VAL A 33 1.64 -25.98 12.76
N ALA A 34 1.62 -26.49 11.53
CA ALA A 34 2.38 -27.67 11.14
C ALA A 34 3.90 -27.44 11.29
N THR A 35 4.39 -26.25 10.91
CA THR A 35 5.80 -25.86 11.11
C THR A 35 6.19 -25.86 12.58
N PHE A 36 5.35 -25.28 13.46
CA PHE A 36 5.59 -25.28 14.91
C PHE A 36 5.54 -26.69 15.51
N HIS A 37 4.62 -27.53 15.06
CA HIS A 37 4.53 -28.92 15.51
C HIS A 37 5.78 -29.73 15.12
N LYS A 38 6.34 -29.45 13.93
CA LYS A 38 7.53 -30.10 13.38
C LYS A 38 8.82 -29.28 13.60
N TRP A 39 8.85 -28.39 14.59
CA TRP A 39 9.98 -27.46 14.79
C TRP A 39 11.33 -28.17 15.00
N ASN A 40 11.33 -29.35 15.62
CA ASN A 40 12.55 -30.13 15.87
C ASN A 40 12.98 -31.04 14.70
N PHE A 41 12.21 -31.09 13.62
CA PHE A 41 12.56 -31.93 12.45
C PHE A 41 13.60 -31.24 11.57
N SER A 42 14.51 -32.03 11.00
CA SER A 42 15.42 -31.59 9.96
C SER A 42 14.70 -31.58 8.61
N VAL A 43 14.94 -30.52 7.82
CA VAL A 43 14.43 -30.44 6.45
C VAL A 43 15.41 -31.21 5.57
N PRO A 44 14.95 -32.19 4.76
CA PRO A 44 15.80 -32.88 3.79
C PRO A 44 16.45 -31.89 2.81
N ASP A 45 17.65 -32.19 2.33
CA ASP A 45 18.30 -31.38 1.28
C ASP A 45 17.71 -31.66 -0.11
N ASP A 46 17.16 -32.86 -0.34
CA ASP A 46 16.44 -33.19 -1.57
C ASP A 46 14.98 -32.70 -1.50
N SER A 47 14.65 -31.70 -2.31
CA SER A 47 13.29 -31.13 -2.40
C SER A 47 12.25 -32.11 -2.92
N THR A 48 12.65 -33.22 -3.54
CA THR A 48 11.78 -34.30 -4.02
C THR A 48 11.22 -35.17 -2.90
N LEU A 49 11.79 -35.09 -1.69
CA LEU A 49 11.33 -35.82 -0.52
C LEU A 49 10.23 -35.07 0.26
N LEU A 50 9.93 -33.82 -0.12
CA LEU A 50 8.85 -33.05 0.48
C LEU A 50 7.49 -33.50 -0.06
N TYR A 51 6.47 -33.44 0.81
CA TYR A 51 5.13 -33.87 0.47
C TYR A 51 4.46 -32.95 -0.56
N GLU A 52 4.08 -33.52 -1.70
CA GLU A 52 3.29 -32.85 -2.74
C GLU A 52 2.27 -33.85 -3.30
N THR A 53 1.05 -33.40 -3.59
CA THR A 53 0.02 -34.27 -4.19
C THR A 53 0.41 -34.70 -5.60
N PRO A 54 0.14 -35.94 -6.06
CA PRO A 54 0.62 -36.44 -7.36
C PRO A 54 0.01 -35.73 -8.58
N ASP A 55 -1.20 -35.17 -8.48
CA ASP A 55 -1.88 -34.51 -9.60
C ASP A 55 -1.23 -33.19 -10.04
N LYS A 56 -1.34 -32.83 -11.34
CA LYS A 56 -0.84 -31.55 -11.87
C LYS A 56 -1.58 -30.33 -11.29
N SER A 57 -2.79 -30.51 -10.79
CA SER A 57 -3.57 -29.50 -10.06
C SER A 57 -3.21 -29.51 -8.58
N SER A 58 -3.09 -28.32 -7.98
CA SER A 58 -3.09 -28.23 -6.52
C SER A 58 -4.44 -28.69 -5.95
N THR A 59 -4.54 -28.88 -4.62
CA THR A 59 -5.80 -29.19 -3.93
C THR A 59 -6.93 -28.18 -4.20
N ILE A 60 -6.61 -27.02 -4.76
CA ILE A 60 -7.58 -26.03 -5.26
C ILE A 60 -7.71 -26.17 -6.78
N GLU A 61 -8.93 -26.44 -7.21
CA GLU A 61 -9.32 -26.51 -8.61
C GLU A 61 -8.97 -25.17 -9.31
N GLY A 62 -8.08 -25.23 -10.32
CA GLY A 62 -7.59 -24.05 -11.05
C GLY A 62 -6.30 -23.40 -10.54
N SER A 63 -5.71 -23.86 -9.44
CA SER A 63 -4.40 -23.37 -8.96
C SER A 63 -3.23 -24.27 -9.42
N ARG A 64 -2.15 -23.62 -9.88
CA ARG A 64 -0.92 -24.27 -10.37
C ARG A 64 0.02 -24.54 -9.21
N LYS A 65 0.76 -25.65 -9.28
CA LYS A 65 1.84 -25.96 -8.34
C LYS A 65 2.94 -24.90 -8.38
N LEU A 66 3.52 -24.64 -7.21
CA LEU A 66 4.66 -23.73 -7.06
C LEU A 66 5.95 -24.52 -6.99
N LEU A 67 7.01 -23.99 -7.59
CA LEU A 67 8.35 -24.56 -7.46
C LEU A 67 8.89 -24.26 -6.06
N HIS A 68 9.56 -25.25 -5.48
CA HIS A 68 10.23 -25.10 -4.20
C HIS A 68 11.33 -24.03 -4.27
N THR A 69 11.42 -23.21 -3.22
CA THR A 69 12.47 -22.20 -3.06
C THR A 69 13.26 -22.46 -1.76
N ASP A 70 14.59 -22.38 -1.81
CA ASP A 70 15.47 -22.52 -0.63
C ASP A 70 15.37 -21.37 0.39
N GLU A 71 14.49 -20.40 0.17
CA GLU A 71 14.25 -19.30 1.11
C GLU A 71 13.28 -19.73 2.21
N LEU A 72 13.52 -19.27 3.44
CA LEU A 72 12.68 -19.58 4.59
C LEU A 72 12.53 -21.11 4.82
N ARG A 73 13.64 -21.87 4.73
CA ARG A 73 13.66 -23.34 4.92
C ARG A 73 12.98 -23.82 6.20
N CYS A 74 12.89 -22.97 7.22
CA CYS A 74 12.14 -23.32 8.44
C CYS A 74 10.68 -23.68 8.18
N LEU A 75 10.02 -23.05 7.19
CA LEU A 75 8.62 -23.32 6.83
C LEU A 75 8.46 -24.65 6.07
N ASP A 76 9.52 -25.14 5.44
CA ASP A 76 9.49 -26.42 4.71
C ASP A 76 9.33 -27.62 5.65
N LYS A 77 9.56 -27.42 6.95
CA LYS A 77 9.27 -28.42 8.00
C LYS A 77 7.80 -28.85 8.00
N ALA A 78 6.88 -27.99 7.59
CA ALA A 78 5.46 -28.34 7.46
C ALA A 78 5.19 -29.39 6.38
N ALA A 79 6.07 -29.50 5.37
CA ALA A 79 5.96 -30.44 4.26
C ALA A 79 6.83 -31.70 4.44
N VAL A 80 7.53 -31.85 5.57
CA VAL A 80 8.30 -33.05 5.89
C VAL A 80 7.37 -34.15 6.38
N VAL A 81 7.42 -35.32 5.75
CA VAL A 81 6.66 -36.51 6.17
C VAL A 81 7.29 -37.09 7.42
N SER A 82 6.52 -37.19 8.50
CA SER A 82 6.97 -37.82 9.75
C SER A 82 6.89 -39.35 9.70
N ASP A 83 7.73 -40.04 10.45
CA ASP A 83 7.72 -41.52 10.55
C ASP A 83 6.35 -42.09 10.92
N THR A 84 5.57 -41.37 11.74
CA THR A 84 4.21 -41.77 12.09
C THR A 84 3.28 -41.74 10.88
N GLU A 85 3.39 -40.71 10.04
CA GLU A 85 2.55 -40.50 8.84
C GLU A 85 2.92 -41.51 7.75
N SER A 86 4.23 -41.79 7.59
CA SER A 86 4.70 -42.85 6.70
C SER A 86 4.26 -44.25 7.14
N LYS A 87 4.11 -44.49 8.45
CA LYS A 87 3.68 -45.79 9.00
C LYS A 87 2.17 -45.99 8.97
N THR A 88 1.39 -44.93 9.21
CA THR A 88 -0.08 -45.02 9.19
C THR A 88 -0.66 -44.87 7.78
N GLY A 89 0.07 -44.24 6.84
CA GLY A 89 -0.43 -43.93 5.50
C GLY A 89 -1.55 -42.88 5.49
N ASP A 90 -1.80 -42.21 6.62
CA ASP A 90 -2.82 -41.18 6.75
C ASP A 90 -2.22 -39.80 6.54
N TYR A 91 -2.48 -39.23 5.36
CA TYR A 91 -2.06 -37.89 4.95
C TYR A 91 -3.21 -36.88 4.96
N SER A 92 -4.34 -37.20 5.61
CA SER A 92 -5.55 -36.37 5.56
C SER A 92 -5.48 -35.12 6.43
N ASN A 93 -4.62 -35.09 7.45
CA ASN A 93 -4.58 -34.02 8.43
C ASN A 93 -3.72 -32.82 7.99
N ALA A 94 -4.37 -31.85 7.34
CA ALA A 94 -3.76 -30.61 6.85
C ALA A 94 -3.13 -29.72 7.93
N TRP A 95 -3.40 -29.95 9.23
CA TRP A 95 -2.79 -29.21 10.34
C TRP A 95 -1.46 -29.81 10.84
N ARG A 96 -1.10 -31.02 10.37
CA ARG A 96 0.16 -31.70 10.71
C ARG A 96 1.07 -31.87 9.50
N LEU A 97 0.50 -32.05 8.31
CA LEU A 97 1.23 -32.17 7.05
C LEU A 97 0.63 -31.23 6.00
N CYS A 98 1.46 -30.36 5.45
CA CYS A 98 1.09 -29.42 4.39
C CYS A 98 1.83 -29.77 3.08
N THR A 99 1.29 -29.34 1.95
CA THR A 99 1.99 -29.52 0.66
C THR A 99 3.07 -28.45 0.44
N VAL A 100 4.08 -28.74 -0.39
CA VAL A 100 5.08 -27.72 -0.79
C VAL A 100 4.41 -26.51 -1.41
N THR A 101 3.36 -26.71 -2.22
CA THR A 101 2.58 -25.60 -2.77
C THR A 101 1.97 -24.70 -1.69
N GLN A 102 1.43 -25.26 -0.59
CA GLN A 102 0.91 -24.47 0.54
C GLN A 102 2.01 -23.69 1.28
N VAL A 103 3.19 -24.30 1.44
CA VAL A 103 4.34 -23.66 2.08
C VAL A 103 4.84 -22.49 1.22
N GLU A 104 4.99 -22.70 -0.09
CA GLU A 104 5.44 -21.66 -1.02
C GLU A 104 4.43 -20.51 -1.15
N GLU A 105 3.13 -20.80 -1.07
CA GLU A 105 2.06 -19.80 -0.96
C GLU A 105 2.31 -18.83 0.21
N LEU A 106 2.61 -19.35 1.40
CA LEU A 106 2.93 -18.55 2.58
C LEU A 106 4.27 -17.80 2.43
N LYS A 107 5.30 -18.45 1.90
CA LYS A 107 6.61 -17.81 1.65
C LYS A 107 6.49 -16.61 0.71
N ILE A 108 5.67 -16.69 -0.33
CA ILE A 108 5.41 -15.58 -1.25
C ILE A 108 4.78 -14.39 -0.50
N LEU A 109 3.77 -14.64 0.33
CA LEU A 109 3.13 -13.58 1.12
C LEU A 109 4.09 -12.92 2.11
N ILE A 110 4.91 -13.71 2.80
CA ILE A 110 5.94 -13.18 3.70
C ILE A 110 6.93 -12.29 2.93
N ARG A 111 7.33 -12.68 1.71
CA ARG A 111 8.19 -11.86 0.86
C ARG A 111 7.54 -10.55 0.41
N MET A 112 6.22 -10.54 0.20
CA MET A 112 5.48 -9.36 -0.23
C MET A 112 5.20 -8.39 0.93
N PHE A 113 5.17 -8.89 2.17
CA PHE A 113 4.81 -8.11 3.35
C PHE A 113 5.65 -6.85 3.58
N PRO A 114 6.99 -6.84 3.44
CA PRO A 114 7.79 -5.62 3.61
C PRO A 114 7.41 -4.52 2.60
N ILE A 115 7.17 -4.88 1.34
CA ILE A 115 6.74 -3.93 0.28
C ILE A 115 5.32 -3.43 0.56
N TRP A 116 4.45 -4.31 1.03
CA TRP A 116 3.11 -3.92 1.45
C TRP A 116 3.13 -2.92 2.60
N ALA A 117 3.98 -3.14 3.60
CA ALA A 117 4.11 -2.27 4.76
C ALA A 117 4.56 -0.84 4.38
N THR A 118 5.48 -0.69 3.42
CA THR A 118 5.90 0.65 2.95
C THR A 118 4.76 1.38 2.22
N GLY A 119 3.85 0.64 1.59
CA GLY A 119 2.64 1.20 0.98
C GLY A 119 1.69 1.87 1.99
N ILE A 120 1.69 1.42 3.25
CA ILE A 120 0.84 1.98 4.31
C ILE A 120 1.23 3.44 4.60
N ILE A 121 2.53 3.74 4.62
CA ILE A 121 3.01 5.11 4.87
C ILE A 121 2.60 6.05 3.73
N PHE A 122 2.72 5.59 2.48
CA PHE A 122 2.20 6.38 1.35
C PHE A 122 0.70 6.63 1.48
N ALA A 123 -0.09 5.60 1.82
CA ALA A 123 -1.53 5.73 2.01
C ALA A 123 -1.88 6.69 3.16
N ALA A 124 -1.08 6.73 4.24
CA ALA A 124 -1.25 7.70 5.32
C ALA A 124 -1.01 9.15 4.86
N VAL A 125 0.04 9.37 4.07
CA VAL A 125 0.36 10.69 3.51
C VAL A 125 -0.71 11.13 2.50
N TYR A 126 -1.21 10.20 1.68
CA TYR A 126 -2.30 10.48 0.77
C TYR A 126 -3.60 10.83 1.52
N ALA A 127 -3.94 10.07 2.57
CA ALA A 127 -5.11 10.33 3.39
C ALA A 127 -5.07 11.70 4.10
N GLN A 128 -3.89 12.30 4.28
CA GLN A 128 -3.74 13.60 4.94
C GLN A 128 -4.15 14.80 4.09
N MET A 129 -4.67 14.61 2.87
CA MET A 129 -5.21 15.68 2.02
C MET A 129 -6.27 16.55 2.72
N THR A 130 -6.91 16.05 3.77
CA THR A 130 -7.80 16.84 4.63
C THR A 130 -7.10 18.07 5.24
N LEU A 131 -5.82 17.95 5.61
CA LEU A 131 -5.04 19.08 6.14
C LEU A 131 -4.67 20.10 5.08
N PHE A 132 -4.65 19.72 3.79
CA PHE A 132 -4.52 20.69 2.71
C PHE A 132 -5.77 21.57 2.60
N VAL A 133 -6.94 21.02 2.90
CA VAL A 133 -8.19 21.80 2.95
C VAL A 133 -8.13 22.79 4.10
N GLU A 134 -7.72 22.35 5.29
CA GLU A 134 -7.51 23.22 6.46
C GLU A 134 -6.51 24.34 6.18
N GLN A 135 -5.38 24.02 5.55
CA GLN A 135 -4.41 25.01 5.07
C GLN A 135 -5.07 26.02 4.11
N GLY A 136 -5.87 25.55 3.15
CA GLY A 136 -6.53 26.41 2.17
C GLY A 136 -7.62 27.31 2.76
N MET A 137 -8.22 26.95 3.91
CA MET A 137 -9.20 27.79 4.60
C MET A 137 -8.60 29.08 5.17
N VAL A 138 -7.30 29.08 5.46
CA VAL A 138 -6.56 30.24 5.98
C VAL A 138 -5.72 30.96 4.91
N MET A 139 -6.05 30.73 3.63
CA MET A 139 -5.43 31.36 2.47
C MET A 139 -6.44 32.25 1.73
N ASP A 140 -5.94 33.09 0.81
CA ASP A 140 -6.80 33.92 -0.04
C ASP A 140 -7.48 33.06 -1.11
N THR A 141 -8.79 32.92 -0.96
CA THR A 141 -9.68 32.14 -1.83
C THR A 141 -10.34 32.99 -2.93
N SER A 142 -10.04 34.29 -3.00
CA SER A 142 -10.69 35.20 -3.93
C SER A 142 -10.05 35.17 -5.33
N ILE A 143 -10.90 35.16 -6.35
CA ILE A 143 -10.54 35.36 -7.76
C ILE A 143 -11.47 36.43 -8.30
N GLY A 144 -11.01 37.67 -8.26
CA GLY A 144 -11.86 38.82 -8.56
C GLY A 144 -13.06 38.85 -7.61
N SER A 145 -14.26 38.59 -8.14
CA SER A 145 -15.51 38.55 -7.36
C SER A 145 -15.90 37.17 -6.84
N PHE A 146 -15.27 36.08 -7.31
CA PHE A 146 -15.62 34.71 -6.94
C PHE A 146 -14.75 34.20 -5.80
N ARG A 147 -15.32 33.40 -4.90
CA ARG A 147 -14.58 32.72 -3.82
C ARG A 147 -14.55 31.22 -4.09
N ILE A 148 -13.35 30.66 -4.28
CA ILE A 148 -13.16 29.24 -4.47
C ILE A 148 -13.23 28.50 -3.12
N PRO A 149 -14.08 27.48 -2.96
CA PRO A 149 -14.06 26.64 -1.77
C PRO A 149 -12.72 25.87 -1.68
N PRO A 150 -12.00 25.88 -0.56
CA PRO A 150 -10.71 25.19 -0.43
C PRO A 150 -10.76 23.70 -0.78
N ALA A 151 -11.84 23.01 -0.39
CA ALA A 151 -12.05 21.61 -0.72
C ALA A 151 -12.11 21.31 -2.24
N SER A 152 -12.42 22.31 -3.07
CA SER A 152 -12.45 22.14 -4.52
C SER A 152 -11.07 21.99 -5.15
N LEU A 153 -9.98 22.30 -4.43
CA LEU A 153 -8.61 22.10 -4.91
C LEU A 153 -8.26 20.63 -5.11
N SER A 154 -8.97 19.70 -4.47
CA SER A 154 -8.87 18.26 -4.75
C SER A 154 -9.18 17.93 -6.23
N LEU A 155 -9.80 18.84 -6.99
CA LEU A 155 -9.93 18.69 -8.44
C LEU A 155 -8.57 18.64 -9.15
N PHE A 156 -7.55 19.35 -8.67
CA PHE A 156 -6.22 19.34 -9.30
C PHE A 156 -5.52 17.99 -9.16
N ASP A 157 -5.82 17.24 -8.09
CA ASP A 157 -5.41 15.85 -7.95
C ASP A 157 -6.09 14.97 -9.01
N ILE A 158 -7.42 15.07 -9.17
CA ILE A 158 -8.16 14.36 -10.22
C ILE A 158 -7.65 14.71 -11.62
N ILE A 159 -7.38 15.99 -11.90
CA ILE A 159 -6.81 16.43 -13.18
C ILE A 159 -5.42 15.83 -13.38
N SER A 160 -4.60 15.79 -12.34
CA SER A 160 -3.30 15.13 -12.37
C SER A 160 -3.46 13.66 -12.75
N VAL A 161 -4.42 12.97 -12.13
CA VAL A 161 -4.69 11.56 -12.43
C VAL A 161 -5.10 11.37 -13.89
N ILE A 162 -6.07 12.15 -14.37
CA ILE A 162 -6.55 12.09 -15.76
C ILE A 162 -5.44 12.38 -16.77
N LEU A 163 -4.49 13.25 -16.43
CA LEU A 163 -3.35 13.59 -17.29
C LEU A 163 -2.28 12.50 -17.27
N TRP A 164 -1.94 11.97 -16.10
CA TRP A 164 -0.83 11.03 -15.95
C TRP A 164 -1.15 9.62 -16.44
N VAL A 165 -2.41 9.18 -16.39
CA VAL A 165 -2.82 7.88 -16.96
C VAL A 165 -2.47 7.74 -18.45
N PRO A 166 -2.91 8.62 -19.37
CA PRO A 166 -2.56 8.51 -20.79
C PRO A 166 -1.07 8.78 -21.04
N VAL A 167 -0.44 9.70 -20.29
CA VAL A 167 1.02 9.92 -20.37
C VAL A 167 1.76 8.64 -20.03
N TYR A 168 1.33 7.94 -19.00
CA TYR A 168 1.92 6.68 -18.60
C TYR A 168 1.74 5.61 -19.67
N ASP A 169 0.50 5.36 -20.10
CA ASP A 169 0.20 4.27 -21.03
C ASP A 169 0.77 4.50 -22.43
N ARG A 170 0.74 5.75 -22.92
CA ARG A 170 1.10 6.09 -24.31
C ARG A 170 2.52 6.60 -24.46
N ILE A 171 3.13 7.17 -23.42
CA ILE A 171 4.46 7.79 -23.52
C ILE A 171 5.48 6.99 -22.69
N LEU A 172 5.22 6.85 -21.38
CA LEU A 172 6.18 6.24 -20.47
C LEU A 172 6.38 4.74 -20.75
N ILE A 173 5.32 3.97 -20.99
CA ILE A 173 5.44 2.53 -21.29
C ILE A 173 6.23 2.29 -22.58
N PRO A 174 5.92 2.91 -23.74
CA PRO A 174 6.70 2.68 -24.96
C PRO A 174 8.16 3.11 -24.85
N ILE A 175 8.44 4.22 -24.17
CA ILE A 175 9.83 4.66 -23.92
C ILE A 175 10.56 3.65 -23.04
N ALA A 176 9.92 3.23 -21.95
CA ALA A 176 10.51 2.24 -21.05
C ALA A 176 10.76 0.92 -21.78
N ARG A 177 9.83 0.45 -22.62
CA ARG A 177 10.02 -0.75 -23.46
C ARG A 177 11.26 -0.65 -24.34
N ARG A 178 11.49 0.52 -24.96
CA ARG A 178 12.67 0.77 -25.81
C ARG A 178 13.98 0.80 -25.01
N LEU A 179 13.96 1.34 -23.80
CA LEU A 179 15.16 1.50 -22.96
C LEU A 179 15.51 0.25 -22.16
N THR A 180 14.51 -0.42 -21.58
CA THR A 180 14.71 -1.58 -20.70
C THR A 180 14.68 -2.91 -21.46
N GLY A 181 14.16 -2.92 -22.70
CA GLY A 181 13.93 -4.15 -23.46
C GLY A 181 12.86 -5.07 -22.87
N ASN A 182 12.14 -4.62 -21.82
CA ASN A 182 11.10 -5.38 -21.16
C ASN A 182 9.74 -5.08 -21.79
N GLU A 183 8.96 -6.10 -22.15
CA GLU A 183 7.63 -5.95 -22.76
C GLU A 183 6.63 -5.18 -21.89
N ARG A 184 6.84 -5.12 -20.58
CA ARG A 184 6.00 -4.33 -19.66
C ARG A 184 6.47 -2.87 -19.47
N GLY A 185 7.64 -2.52 -20.01
CA GLY A 185 8.26 -1.20 -19.85
C GLY A 185 8.91 -1.02 -18.48
N PHE A 186 8.13 -0.56 -17.50
CA PHE A 186 8.57 -0.42 -16.09
C PHE A 186 8.22 -1.67 -15.28
N SER A 187 9.09 -2.04 -14.33
CA SER A 187 8.72 -3.07 -13.34
C SER A 187 7.71 -2.52 -12.33
N ASN A 188 6.86 -3.38 -11.77
CA ASN A 188 5.87 -2.99 -10.78
C ASN A 188 6.54 -2.33 -9.55
N LEU A 189 7.74 -2.80 -9.17
CA LEU A 189 8.55 -2.18 -8.11
C LEU A 189 9.06 -0.78 -8.51
N GLN A 190 9.53 -0.59 -9.74
CA GLN A 190 9.95 0.75 -10.19
C GLN A 190 8.78 1.75 -10.13
N ARG A 191 7.58 1.32 -10.54
CA ARG A 191 6.35 2.13 -10.48
C ARG A 191 6.06 2.56 -9.05
N ILE A 192 6.00 1.61 -8.11
CA ILE A 192 5.77 1.89 -6.68
C ILE A 192 6.85 2.84 -6.12
N GLY A 193 8.12 2.63 -6.49
CA GLY A 193 9.23 3.49 -6.07
C GLY A 193 9.09 4.94 -6.55
N ILE A 194 8.68 5.18 -7.79
CA ILE A 194 8.41 6.52 -8.33
C ILE A 194 7.31 7.21 -7.49
N GLY A 195 6.25 6.49 -7.16
CA GLY A 195 5.16 7.03 -6.34
C GLY A 195 5.60 7.41 -4.93
N HIS A 196 6.41 6.58 -4.26
CA HIS A 196 7.03 6.93 -2.98
C HIS A 196 7.93 8.17 -3.06
N PHE A 197 8.72 8.29 -4.12
CA PHE A 197 9.55 9.48 -4.34
C PHE A 197 8.70 10.74 -4.55
N LEU A 198 7.63 10.65 -5.34
CA LEU A 198 6.69 11.76 -5.55
C LEU A 198 5.99 12.16 -4.25
N SER A 199 5.70 11.23 -3.33
CA SER A 199 5.19 11.56 -1.99
C SER A 199 6.15 12.43 -1.19
N VAL A 200 7.48 12.15 -1.24
CA VAL A 200 8.50 12.99 -0.59
C VAL A 200 8.48 14.41 -1.17
N LEU A 201 8.44 14.52 -2.50
CA LEU A 201 8.38 15.82 -3.18
C LEU A 201 7.10 16.58 -2.85
N GLY A 202 5.95 15.91 -2.88
CA GLY A 202 4.64 16.51 -2.59
C GLY A 202 4.57 17.07 -1.17
N MET A 203 5.08 16.32 -0.18
CA MET A 203 5.15 16.79 1.21
C MET A 203 6.17 17.91 1.42
N SER A 204 7.31 17.85 0.74
CA SER A 204 8.30 18.91 0.79
C SER A 204 7.75 20.22 0.22
N VAL A 205 7.04 20.15 -0.91
CA VAL A 205 6.34 21.30 -1.51
C VAL A 205 5.29 21.85 -0.56
N ALA A 206 4.48 20.98 0.05
CA ALA A 206 3.47 21.43 1.01
C ALA A 206 4.08 22.15 2.22
N ALA A 207 5.18 21.61 2.75
CA ALA A 207 5.92 22.23 3.84
C ALA A 207 6.48 23.61 3.45
N ILE A 208 7.00 23.76 2.22
CA ILE A 208 7.52 25.04 1.71
C ILE A 208 6.39 26.07 1.54
N VAL A 209 5.25 25.66 0.98
CA VAL A 209 4.07 26.54 0.80
C VAL A 209 3.58 27.02 2.16
N GLU A 210 3.52 26.11 3.15
CA GLU A 210 3.08 26.46 4.49
C GLU A 210 4.07 27.37 5.21
N PHE A 211 5.37 27.11 5.09
CA PHE A 211 6.41 27.99 5.60
C PHE A 211 6.28 29.41 5.03
N LYS A 212 6.01 29.53 3.72
CA LYS A 212 5.79 30.84 3.08
C LYS A 212 4.52 31.52 3.58
N ARG A 213 3.44 30.78 3.80
CA ARG A 213 2.19 31.29 4.38
C ARG A 213 2.43 31.84 5.80
N LEU A 214 3.09 31.07 6.67
CA LEU A 214 3.40 31.46 8.04
C LEU A 214 4.40 32.62 8.12
N GLN A 215 5.34 32.72 7.17
CA GLN A 215 6.23 33.87 7.06
C GLN A 215 5.42 35.15 6.75
N LEU A 216 4.51 35.09 5.78
CA LEU A 216 3.66 36.23 5.42
C LEU A 216 2.69 36.63 6.55
N ALA A 217 2.18 35.65 7.31
CA ALA A 217 1.36 35.91 8.50
C ALA A 217 2.14 36.70 9.56
N ARG A 218 3.40 36.34 9.80
CA ARG A 218 4.30 37.06 10.73
C ARG A 218 4.62 38.47 10.24
N ASP A 219 4.98 38.62 8.97
CA ASP A 219 5.35 39.91 8.38
C ASP A 219 4.19 40.92 8.40
N ARG A 220 2.94 40.43 8.37
CA ARG A 220 1.72 41.25 8.46
C ARG A 220 1.07 41.28 9.84
N SER A 221 1.72 40.70 10.86
CA SER A 221 1.23 40.63 12.24
C SER A 221 -0.17 39.97 12.37
N LEU A 222 -0.48 39.00 11.49
CA LEU A 222 -1.76 38.26 11.45
C LEU A 222 -1.72 36.97 12.30
N VAL A 223 -0.67 36.75 13.09
CA VAL A 223 -0.44 35.49 13.83
C VAL A 223 -1.53 35.23 14.86
N ASP A 224 -1.97 36.27 15.58
CA ASP A 224 -2.99 36.16 16.62
C ASP A 224 -4.42 36.27 16.07
N GLU A 225 -4.56 36.66 14.80
CA GLU A 225 -5.85 36.82 14.13
C GLU A 225 -6.23 35.55 13.38
N ALA A 226 -7.47 35.08 13.54
CA ALA A 226 -8.04 33.97 12.77
C ALA A 226 -8.52 34.43 11.37
N VAL A 227 -7.65 35.15 10.65
CA VAL A 227 -7.95 35.77 9.35
C VAL A 227 -7.12 35.09 8.26
N ALA A 228 -7.67 35.03 7.05
CA ALA A 228 -6.97 34.49 5.89
C ALA A 228 -5.70 35.30 5.58
N VAL A 229 -4.59 34.59 5.43
CA VAL A 229 -3.32 35.16 4.99
C VAL A 229 -3.45 35.51 3.51
N PRO A 230 -2.96 36.69 3.06
CA PRO A 230 -3.05 37.13 1.66
C PRO A 230 -2.04 36.40 0.75
N LEU A 231 -2.11 35.08 0.76
CA LEU A 231 -1.41 34.16 -0.11
C LEU A 231 -2.46 33.40 -0.91
N SER A 232 -2.40 33.49 -2.24
CA SER A 232 -3.40 32.84 -3.10
C SER A 232 -3.42 31.33 -2.87
N ILE A 233 -4.62 30.77 -2.75
CA ILE A 233 -4.86 29.33 -2.57
C ILE A 233 -4.21 28.47 -3.68
N PHE A 234 -3.97 29.05 -4.86
CA PHE A 234 -3.32 28.38 -5.99
C PHE A 234 -1.88 27.95 -5.74
N TRP A 235 -1.20 28.48 -4.72
CA TRP A 235 0.10 27.98 -4.29
C TRP A 235 0.06 26.51 -3.84
N GLN A 236 -1.11 25.96 -3.54
CA GLN A 236 -1.30 24.54 -3.22
C GLN A 236 -1.45 23.65 -4.47
N ILE A 237 -1.61 24.19 -5.69
CA ILE A 237 -1.73 23.34 -6.89
C ILE A 237 -0.57 22.35 -7.03
N PRO A 238 0.71 22.74 -6.84
CA PRO A 238 1.83 21.82 -7.02
C PRO A 238 1.80 20.62 -6.06
N GLN A 239 1.42 20.79 -4.78
CA GLN A 239 1.33 19.67 -3.83
C GLN A 239 0.20 18.69 -4.20
N TYR A 240 -0.97 19.19 -4.63
CA TYR A 240 -2.07 18.34 -5.11
C TYR A 240 -1.68 17.59 -6.39
N PHE A 241 -1.05 18.29 -7.34
CA PHE A 241 -0.69 17.70 -8.62
C PHE A 241 0.39 16.62 -8.48
N ILE A 242 1.42 16.85 -7.66
CA ILE A 242 2.47 15.87 -7.39
C ILE A 242 1.91 14.64 -6.66
N LEU A 243 1.03 14.86 -5.68
CA LEU A 243 0.44 13.76 -4.91
C LEU A 243 -0.46 12.87 -5.78
N GLY A 244 -1.29 13.47 -6.66
CA GLY A 244 -2.11 12.72 -7.62
C GLY A 244 -1.30 11.97 -8.67
N ALA A 245 -0.15 12.50 -9.08
CA ALA A 245 0.80 11.74 -9.89
C ALA A 245 1.33 10.53 -9.11
N GLY A 246 1.73 10.73 -7.84
CA GLY A 246 2.20 9.67 -6.95
C GLY A 246 1.16 8.58 -6.68
N GLU A 247 -0.13 8.95 -6.65
CA GLU A 247 -1.26 8.05 -6.47
C GLU A 247 -1.29 6.98 -7.56
N ILE A 248 -1.25 7.38 -8.82
CA ILE A 248 -1.26 6.47 -9.97
C ILE A 248 -0.11 5.47 -9.87
N PHE A 249 1.11 5.98 -9.69
CA PHE A 249 2.30 5.14 -9.67
C PHE A 249 2.29 4.15 -8.48
N THR A 250 1.77 4.57 -7.33
CA THR A 250 1.76 3.74 -6.12
C THR A 250 0.60 2.76 -6.10
N PHE A 251 -0.65 3.20 -6.28
CA PHE A 251 -1.81 2.31 -6.14
C PHE A 251 -1.94 1.33 -7.29
N ILE A 252 -1.73 1.77 -8.54
CA ILE A 252 -1.74 0.85 -9.68
C ILE A 252 -0.56 -0.10 -9.58
N GLY A 253 0.64 0.42 -9.26
CA GLY A 253 1.83 -0.39 -9.05
C GLY A 253 1.65 -1.44 -7.97
N ASN A 254 1.06 -1.08 -6.83
CA ASN A 254 0.71 -2.00 -5.76
C ASN A 254 -0.29 -3.05 -6.23
N LEU A 255 -1.40 -2.64 -6.83
CA LEU A 255 -2.45 -3.57 -7.28
C LEU A 255 -1.90 -4.59 -8.27
N GLU A 256 -1.14 -4.15 -9.27
CA GLU A 256 -0.48 -5.04 -10.24
C GLU A 256 0.57 -5.93 -9.59
N PHE A 257 1.41 -5.39 -8.68
CA PHE A 257 2.39 -6.17 -7.92
C PHE A 257 1.71 -7.27 -7.10
N PHE A 258 0.69 -6.92 -6.32
CA PHE A 258 -0.05 -7.88 -5.51
C PHE A 258 -0.70 -8.93 -6.41
N TYR A 259 -1.35 -8.53 -7.49
CA TYR A 259 -2.02 -9.45 -8.40
C TYR A 259 -1.05 -10.42 -9.11
N ASP A 260 0.07 -9.91 -9.64
CA ASP A 260 1.05 -10.71 -10.39
C ASP A 260 1.83 -11.66 -9.48
N GLN A 261 2.24 -11.21 -8.29
CA GLN A 261 3.01 -12.03 -7.36
C GLN A 261 2.13 -13.02 -6.58
N SER A 262 0.82 -12.77 -6.50
CA SER A 262 -0.12 -13.67 -5.83
C SER A 262 -0.05 -15.11 -6.35
N PRO A 263 -0.07 -16.11 -5.45
CA PRO A 263 -0.53 -17.44 -5.79
C PRO A 263 -1.97 -17.40 -6.31
N THR A 264 -2.30 -18.25 -7.30
CA THR A 264 -3.63 -18.29 -7.92
C THR A 264 -4.72 -18.51 -6.87
N ALA A 265 -4.46 -19.39 -5.91
CA ALA A 265 -5.33 -19.68 -4.77
C ALA A 265 -5.59 -18.48 -3.83
N MET A 266 -4.68 -17.49 -3.78
CA MET A 266 -4.70 -16.42 -2.79
C MET A 266 -4.87 -15.03 -3.41
N ARG A 267 -5.16 -14.97 -4.71
CA ARG A 267 -5.23 -13.72 -5.45
C ARG A 267 -6.28 -12.76 -4.89
N SER A 268 -7.45 -13.26 -4.48
CA SER A 268 -8.49 -12.44 -3.85
C SER A 268 -8.01 -11.85 -2.51
N LEU A 269 -7.32 -12.63 -1.68
CA LEU A 269 -6.76 -12.17 -0.41
C LEU A 269 -5.69 -11.09 -0.64
N CYS A 270 -4.81 -11.28 -1.63
CA CYS A 270 -3.77 -10.30 -1.95
C CYS A 270 -4.35 -9.01 -2.53
N SER A 271 -5.42 -9.09 -3.33
CA SER A 271 -6.18 -7.90 -3.73
C SER A 271 -6.77 -7.18 -2.51
N ALA A 272 -7.27 -7.92 -1.52
CA ALA A 272 -7.77 -7.34 -0.28
C ALA A 272 -6.66 -6.66 0.56
N LEU A 273 -5.40 -7.13 0.49
CA LEU A 273 -4.27 -6.45 1.13
C LEU A 273 -4.08 -5.02 0.61
N SER A 274 -4.35 -4.75 -0.67
CA SER A 274 -4.28 -3.38 -1.22
C SER A 274 -5.33 -2.45 -0.59
N LEU A 275 -6.54 -2.96 -0.35
CA LEU A 275 -7.59 -2.18 0.34
C LEU A 275 -7.24 -2.00 1.83
N LEU A 276 -6.68 -3.05 2.44
CA LEU A 276 -6.19 -2.98 3.82
C LEU A 276 -5.08 -1.93 3.97
N THR A 277 -4.21 -1.74 2.98
CA THR A 277 -3.20 -0.67 2.97
C THR A 277 -3.84 0.71 3.11
N VAL A 278 -4.94 0.97 2.40
CA VAL A 278 -5.67 2.25 2.49
C VAL A 278 -6.28 2.44 3.87
N ALA A 279 -6.93 1.41 4.42
CA ALA A 279 -7.50 1.46 5.76
C ALA A 279 -6.44 1.69 6.84
N MET A 280 -5.33 0.95 6.78
CA MET A 280 -4.21 1.12 7.72
C MET A 280 -3.53 2.48 7.56
N GLY A 281 -3.44 3.03 6.34
CA GLY A 281 -2.95 4.38 6.11
C GLY A 281 -3.79 5.43 6.84
N ASN A 282 -5.13 5.33 6.75
CA ASN A 282 -6.04 6.22 7.47
C ASN A 282 -5.87 6.11 9.00
N TYR A 283 -5.78 4.90 9.55
CA TYR A 283 -5.52 4.73 10.98
C TYR A 283 -4.14 5.28 11.39
N LEU A 284 -3.13 5.07 10.55
CA LEU A 284 -1.78 5.54 10.83
C LEU A 284 -1.70 7.07 10.86
N ILE A 285 -2.32 7.79 9.91
CA ILE A 285 -2.33 9.25 9.94
C ILE A 285 -3.10 9.79 11.15
N SER A 286 -4.23 9.19 11.52
CA SER A 286 -4.97 9.56 12.74
C SER A 286 -4.13 9.34 14.01
N PHE A 287 -3.38 8.24 14.06
CA PHE A 287 -2.46 7.96 15.15
C PHE A 287 -1.31 8.98 15.20
N ILE A 288 -0.65 9.26 14.06
CA ILE A 288 0.42 10.26 13.96
C ILE A 288 -0.09 11.62 14.44
N LEU A 289 -1.26 12.06 13.98
CA LEU A 289 -1.88 13.32 14.41
C LEU A 289 -2.11 13.36 15.93
N THR A 290 -2.63 12.27 16.50
CA THR A 290 -2.89 12.19 17.94
C THR A 290 -1.60 12.28 18.74
N VAL A 291 -0.55 11.56 18.33
CA VAL A 291 0.76 11.59 18.99
C VAL A 291 1.40 12.98 18.88
N VAL A 292 1.39 13.59 17.69
CA VAL A 292 1.94 14.93 17.49
C VAL A 292 1.19 15.96 18.31
N THR A 293 -0.14 15.94 18.29
CA THR A 293 -0.95 16.85 19.12
C THR A 293 -0.67 16.64 20.60
N PHE A 294 -0.59 15.39 21.07
CA PHE A 294 -0.26 15.10 22.47
C PHE A 294 1.11 15.65 22.87
N ILE A 295 2.16 15.40 22.08
CA ILE A 295 3.53 15.86 22.39
C ILE A 295 3.62 17.39 22.31
N THR A 296 3.01 18.01 21.30
CA THR A 296 3.18 19.44 21.03
C THR A 296 2.35 20.34 21.94
N THR A 297 1.27 19.82 22.52
CA THR A 297 0.42 20.53 23.51
C THR A 297 0.91 20.34 24.95
N GLN A 298 1.93 19.51 25.21
CA GLN A 298 2.51 19.37 26.53
C GLN A 298 3.01 20.73 27.06
N GLY A 299 2.64 21.03 28.31
CA GLY A 299 2.98 22.29 28.96
C GLY A 299 2.08 23.47 28.59
N GLY A 300 0.86 23.22 28.06
CA GLY A 300 -0.13 24.27 27.79
C GLY A 300 0.13 25.09 26.53
N LYS A 301 1.03 24.61 25.66
CA LYS A 301 1.32 25.24 24.36
C LYS A 301 0.18 24.95 23.36
N PRO A 302 -0.04 25.83 22.37
CA PRO A 302 -1.10 25.65 21.37
C PRO A 302 -0.91 24.41 20.46
N GLY A 303 0.29 23.82 20.44
CA GLY A 303 0.62 22.67 19.58
C GLY A 303 0.97 23.07 18.15
N TRP A 304 1.25 22.09 17.29
CA TRP A 304 1.54 22.35 15.86
C TRP A 304 0.28 22.63 15.04
N ILE A 305 -0.87 22.08 15.45
CA ILE A 305 -2.15 22.23 14.75
C ILE A 305 -3.22 22.77 15.74
N PRO A 306 -3.12 24.05 16.15
CA PRO A 306 -4.16 24.73 16.92
C PRO A 306 -5.35 25.11 16.04
N ASN A 307 -6.48 25.50 16.67
CA ASN A 307 -7.67 26.00 15.97
C ASN A 307 -7.36 27.22 15.08
N ASN A 308 -6.46 28.11 15.51
CA ASN A 308 -5.95 29.18 14.67
C ASN A 308 -4.65 28.73 14.00
N LEU A 309 -4.72 28.25 12.76
CA LEU A 309 -3.54 27.79 12.01
C LEU A 309 -2.47 28.88 11.79
N ASN A 310 -2.78 30.17 11.97
CA ASN A 310 -1.78 31.24 11.87
C ASN A 310 -0.79 31.23 13.05
N SER A 311 -1.20 30.76 14.23
CA SER A 311 -0.35 30.60 15.41
C SER A 311 0.25 29.19 15.53
N GLY A 312 -0.10 28.30 14.59
CA GLY A 312 0.40 26.93 14.51
C GLY A 312 1.69 26.78 13.72
N HIS A 313 2.13 25.52 13.63
CA HIS A 313 3.30 25.09 12.88
C HIS A 313 2.96 23.87 12.01
N LEU A 314 1.99 24.05 11.12
CA LEU A 314 1.60 23.02 10.16
C LEU A 314 2.76 22.69 9.19
N ASP A 315 3.68 23.63 8.98
CA ASP A 315 4.93 23.42 8.26
C ASP A 315 5.81 22.33 8.89
N TYR A 316 5.92 22.30 10.22
CA TYR A 316 6.64 21.23 10.93
C TYR A 316 5.96 19.87 10.78
N PHE A 317 4.62 19.84 10.75
CA PHE A 317 3.89 18.60 10.51
C PHE A 317 4.12 18.08 9.08
N PHE A 318 4.10 18.95 8.07
CA PHE A 318 4.42 18.56 6.69
C PHE A 318 5.88 18.15 6.52
N TRP A 319 6.83 18.81 7.20
CA TRP A 319 8.23 18.37 7.22
C TRP A 319 8.42 17.01 7.90
N LEU A 320 7.69 16.74 8.99
CA LEU A 320 7.68 15.42 9.64
C LEU A 320 7.24 14.33 8.66
N LEU A 321 6.17 14.58 7.90
CA LEU A 321 5.68 13.63 6.90
C LEU A 321 6.61 13.51 5.69
N ALA A 322 7.26 14.60 5.27
CA ALA A 322 8.30 14.54 4.24
C ALA A 322 9.48 13.66 4.70
N ALA A 323 9.92 13.81 5.94
CA ALA A 323 10.97 12.99 6.53
C ALA A 323 10.54 11.52 6.67
N LEU A 324 9.31 11.26 7.11
CA LEU A 324 8.74 9.91 7.20
C LEU A 324 8.64 9.24 5.83
N SER A 325 8.17 9.97 4.81
CA SER A 325 8.13 9.50 3.42
C SER A 325 9.53 9.22 2.88
N CYS A 326 10.52 10.06 3.20
CA CYS A 326 11.90 9.88 2.77
C CYS A 326 12.50 8.60 3.39
N TRP A 327 12.32 8.43 4.71
CA TRP A 327 12.73 7.23 5.41
C TRP A 327 12.05 5.98 4.85
N ASN A 328 10.74 6.05 4.60
CA ASN A 328 9.97 4.97 3.99
C ASN A 328 10.47 4.63 2.59
N PHE A 329 10.83 5.62 1.78
CA PHE A 329 11.39 5.41 0.45
C PHE A 329 12.74 4.68 0.51
N VAL A 330 13.61 5.02 1.46
CA VAL A 330 14.89 4.31 1.66
C VAL A 330 14.66 2.85 2.06
N ILE A 331 13.74 2.60 3.01
CA ILE A 331 13.36 1.23 3.39
C ILE A 331 12.79 0.48 2.18
N TYR A 332 11.91 1.13 1.42
CA TYR A 332 11.33 0.56 0.21
C TYR A 332 12.40 0.13 -0.79
N LEU A 333 13.40 0.97 -1.06
CA LEU A 333 14.50 0.63 -1.97
C LEU A 333 15.29 -0.58 -1.47
N PHE A 334 15.54 -0.68 -0.16
CA PHE A 334 16.20 -1.84 0.44
C PHE A 334 15.36 -3.12 0.28
N CYS A 335 14.07 -3.06 0.60
CA CYS A 335 13.14 -4.17 0.43
C CYS A 335 13.00 -4.60 -1.03
N ALA A 336 12.87 -3.64 -1.96
CA ALA A 336 12.75 -3.90 -3.39
C ALA A 336 14.02 -4.54 -3.97
N LYS A 337 15.21 -4.18 -3.45
CA LYS A 337 16.48 -4.80 -3.87
C LYS A 337 16.62 -6.25 -3.41
N ILE A 338 16.08 -6.58 -2.23
CA ILE A 338 16.13 -7.93 -1.67
C ILE A 338 15.03 -8.82 -2.26
N TYR A 339 13.92 -8.22 -2.71
CA TYR A 339 12.76 -8.96 -3.20
C TYR A 339 13.09 -9.85 -4.40
N LYS A 340 12.83 -11.15 -4.26
CA LYS A 340 12.92 -12.12 -5.35
C LYS A 340 11.54 -12.39 -5.91
N PHE A 341 11.40 -12.21 -7.23
CA PHE A 341 10.17 -12.51 -7.94
C PHE A 341 9.83 -14.00 -7.88
N LYS A 342 8.52 -14.27 -7.81
CA LYS A 342 7.99 -15.63 -7.89
C LYS A 342 8.40 -16.31 -9.21
N LYS A 343 8.91 -17.54 -9.12
CA LYS A 343 9.10 -18.44 -10.25
C LYS A 343 7.91 -19.39 -10.32
N SER A 344 7.15 -19.37 -11.42
CA SER A 344 6.13 -20.39 -11.70
C SER A 344 6.66 -21.36 -12.76
N SER A 345 6.42 -22.66 -12.57
CA SER A 345 6.65 -23.67 -13.60
C SER A 345 5.69 -23.53 -14.78
#